data_AF-A0A160MHM3-F1
#
_entry.id   AF-A0A160MHM3-F1
#
_cell.length_a   1.000
_cell.length_b   1.000
_cell.length_c   1.000
_cell.angle_alpha   90.00
_cell.angle_beta   90.00
_cell.angle_gamma   90.00
#
_symmetry.space_group_name_H-M   'P 1'
#
loop_
_entity.id
_entity.type
_entity.pdbx_description
1 polymer ?
#
loop_
_entity_poly.entity_id
_entity_poly.type
_entity_poly.pdbx_seq_one_letter_code
_entity_poly.pdbx_strand_id
1 'polypeptide(L)'
;MAEAILKSKSLPGVEVKSAGVFAADGSEASPHTKSVLEEHGIPLQHQSSSMSKELIDWATYILTMTAGHKNTVLSMFPDAEDKTFTLKEFAGAAGDIIDPYGGPVEIYRNTFKDLTEAIEQMLDRVKRPD
;
A
#
# COMPACT_ATOMS: atom_id res chain seq x y z
N MET A 1 -2.84 -2.88 5.22
CA MET A 1 -3.39 -3.99 4.41
C MET A 1 -2.51 -4.30 3.20
N ALA A 2 -2.26 -3.34 2.30
CA ALA A 2 -1.43 -3.54 1.10
C ALA A 2 -0.05 -4.16 1.39
N GLU A 3 0.67 -3.65 2.40
CA GLU A 3 1.96 -4.21 2.83
C GLU A 3 1.88 -5.70 3.16
N ALA A 4 0.86 -6.12 3.93
CA ALA A 4 0.71 -7.51 4.34
C ALA A 4 0.41 -8.43 3.15
N ILE A 5 -0.42 -7.97 2.22
CA ILE A 5 -0.72 -8.69 0.97
C ILE A 5 0.55 -8.85 0.14
N LEU A 6 1.33 -7.78 -0.06
CA LEU A 6 2.54 -7.88 -0.88
C LEU A 6 3.62 -8.74 -0.21
N LYS A 7 3.77 -8.66 1.12
CA LYS A 7 4.67 -9.54 1.90
C LYS A 7 4.28 -11.01 1.78
N SER A 8 2.98 -11.33 1.76
CA SER A 8 2.53 -12.73 1.65
C SER A 8 2.88 -13.38 0.31
N LYS A 9 3.14 -12.58 -0.74
CA LYS A 9 3.63 -13.07 -2.04
C LYS A 9 5.09 -13.58 -1.99
N SER A 10 5.82 -13.35 -0.90
CA SER A 10 7.19 -13.88 -0.65
C SER A 10 8.15 -13.68 -1.83
N LEU A 11 8.17 -12.46 -2.38
CA LEU A 11 8.96 -12.14 -3.58
C LEU A 11 10.45 -12.05 -3.23
N PRO A 12 11.34 -12.82 -3.91
CA PRO A 12 12.78 -12.77 -3.65
C PRO A 12 13.35 -11.37 -3.91
N GLY A 13 14.13 -10.85 -2.96
CA GLY A 13 14.80 -9.55 -3.10
C GLY A 13 13.88 -8.33 -2.96
N VAL A 14 12.62 -8.51 -2.57
CA VAL A 14 11.67 -7.41 -2.34
C VAL A 14 11.46 -7.22 -0.84
N GLU A 15 11.74 -6.01 -0.36
CA GLU A 15 11.37 -5.57 0.97
C GLU A 15 10.16 -4.64 0.89
N VAL A 16 9.27 -4.72 1.88
CA VAL A 16 8.02 -3.94 1.90
C VAL A 16 7.85 -3.27 3.26
N LYS A 17 7.49 -1.99 3.24
CA LYS A 17 7.10 -1.19 4.41
C LYS A 17 5.84 -0.40 4.07
N SER A 18 5.09 0.04 5.08
CA SER A 18 4.01 1.01 4.91
C SER A 18 4.15 2.19 5.88
N ALA A 19 3.70 3.35 5.44
CA ALA A 19 3.62 4.57 6.24
C ALA A 19 2.40 5.39 5.83
N GLY A 20 1.87 6.17 6.77
CA GLY A 20 0.76 7.09 6.53
C GLY A 20 1.22 8.53 6.41
N VAL A 21 0.60 9.29 5.49
CA VAL A 21 0.84 10.73 5.32
C VAL A 21 0.35 11.56 6.52
N PHE A 22 -0.61 11.03 7.29
CA PHE A 22 -1.17 11.64 8.50
C PHE A 22 -1.29 10.64 9.66
N ALA A 23 -0.45 9.60 9.67
CA ALA A 23 -0.49 8.58 10.72
C ALA A 23 0.14 9.11 12.02
N ALA A 24 -0.38 8.67 13.15
CA ALA A 24 0.37 8.65 14.40
C ALA A 24 1.12 7.32 14.51
N ASP A 25 2.30 7.33 15.12
CA ASP A 25 3.12 6.12 15.26
C ASP A 25 2.54 5.14 16.28
N GLY A 26 2.80 3.85 16.07
CA GLY A 26 2.60 2.79 17.06
C GLY A 26 1.17 2.26 17.20
N SER A 27 0.23 2.73 16.38
CA SER A 27 -1.14 2.19 16.39
C SER A 27 -1.18 0.84 15.67
N GLU A 28 -1.95 -0.09 16.21
CA GLU A 28 -2.22 -1.35 15.52
C GLU A 28 -3.15 -1.13 14.33
N ALA A 29 -3.15 -2.09 13.39
CA ALA A 29 -4.15 -2.10 12.32
C ALA A 29 -5.57 -2.25 12.89
N SER A 30 -6.57 -1.69 12.20
CA SER A 30 -7.96 -1.76 12.64
C SER A 30 -8.44 -3.22 12.79
N PRO A 31 -9.39 -3.50 13.71
CA PRO A 31 -9.94 -4.85 13.88
C PRO A 31 -10.50 -5.44 12.58
N HIS A 32 -11.15 -4.63 11.75
CA HIS A 32 -11.62 -5.07 10.43
C HIS A 32 -10.47 -5.45 9.49
N THR A 33 -9.36 -4.70 9.49
CA THR A 33 -8.17 -5.07 8.70
C THR A 33 -7.62 -6.42 9.16
N LYS A 34 -7.53 -6.65 10.47
CA LYS A 34 -7.06 -7.92 11.04
C LYS A 34 -7.99 -9.07 10.64
N SER A 35 -9.30 -8.91 10.83
CA SER A 35 -10.32 -9.91 10.45
C SER A 35 -10.21 -10.30 8.98
N VAL A 36 -10.16 -9.32 8.07
CA VAL A 36 -10.13 -9.59 6.63
C VAL A 36 -8.82 -10.27 6.21
N LEU A 37 -7.68 -9.93 6.82
CA LEU A 37 -6.42 -10.62 6.53
C LEU A 37 -6.40 -12.04 7.10
N GLU A 38 -6.98 -12.26 8.27
CA GLU A 38 -7.13 -13.59 8.88
C GLU A 38 -8.04 -14.51 8.06
N GLU A 39 -9.15 -13.98 7.52
CA GLU A 39 -10.04 -14.69 6.58
C GLU A 39 -9.28 -15.28 5.38
N HIS A 40 -8.15 -14.66 4.99
CA HIS A 40 -7.31 -15.06 3.86
C HIS A 40 -5.99 -15.73 4.29
N GLY A 41 -5.82 -16.04 5.57
CA GLY A 41 -4.61 -16.69 6.09
C GLY A 41 -3.34 -15.84 6.00
N ILE A 42 -3.48 -14.51 5.93
CA ILE A 42 -2.35 -13.58 5.82
C ILE A 42 -1.99 -13.07 7.21
N PRO A 43 -0.80 -13.41 7.75
CA PRO A 43 -0.38 -12.90 9.05
C PRO A 43 -0.13 -11.39 8.97
N LEU A 44 -0.55 -10.68 10.01
CA LEU A 44 -0.33 -9.25 10.14
C LEU A 44 0.46 -8.95 11.41
N GLN A 45 1.69 -8.49 11.24
CA GLN A 45 2.43 -7.78 12.28
C GLN A 45 2.64 -6.35 11.77
N HIS A 46 1.89 -5.41 12.34
CA HIS A 46 1.88 -4.03 11.88
C HIS A 46 1.80 -3.07 13.04
N GLN A 47 2.64 -2.03 12.96
CA GLN A 47 2.50 -0.80 13.71
C GLN A 47 2.49 0.33 12.69
N SER A 48 1.57 1.27 12.86
CA SER A 48 1.54 2.46 12.03
C SER A 48 2.85 3.23 12.19
N SER A 49 3.32 3.78 11.08
CA SER A 49 4.44 4.70 11.06
C SER A 49 4.07 5.92 10.23
N SER A 50 4.51 7.07 10.70
CA SER A 50 4.41 8.34 10.01
C SER A 50 5.39 8.33 8.85
N MET A 51 5.00 8.94 7.74
CA MET A 51 5.91 9.15 6.63
C MET A 51 7.11 10.00 7.07
N SER A 52 8.32 9.56 6.76
CA SER A 52 9.57 10.23 7.11
C SER A 52 10.53 10.27 5.93
N LYS A 53 11.50 11.19 5.95
CA LYS A 53 12.50 11.30 4.87
C LYS A 53 13.32 10.03 4.73
N GLU A 54 13.63 9.35 5.82
CA GLU A 54 14.37 8.08 5.83
C GLU A 54 13.62 6.98 5.08
N LEU A 55 12.30 6.90 5.23
CA LEU A 55 11.47 5.95 4.48
C LEU A 55 11.40 6.30 3.00
N ILE A 56 11.31 7.60 2.68
CA ILE A 56 11.35 8.08 1.29
C ILE A 56 12.68 7.70 0.66
N ASP A 57 13.81 7.93 1.33
CA ASP A 57 15.15 7.63 0.80
C ASP A 57 15.40 6.13 0.68
N TRP A 58 14.87 5.32 1.61
CA TRP A 58 14.94 3.85 1.56
C TRP A 58 14.18 3.25 0.37
N ALA A 59 13.08 3.86 -0.05
CA ALA A 59 12.18 3.29 -1.05
C ALA A 59 12.74 3.42 -2.49
N THR A 60 12.76 2.31 -3.22
CA THR A 60 12.94 2.29 -4.69
C THR A 60 11.67 2.71 -5.42
N TYR A 61 10.51 2.30 -4.89
CA TYR A 61 9.17 2.69 -5.38
C TYR A 61 8.28 3.04 -4.19
N ILE A 62 7.52 4.12 -4.32
CA ILE A 62 6.52 4.57 -3.36
C ILE A 62 5.16 4.40 -4.01
N LEU A 63 4.37 3.45 -3.50
CA LEU A 63 3.06 3.10 -4.03
C LEU A 63 1.97 3.64 -3.11
N THR A 64 1.31 4.70 -3.55
CA THR A 64 0.25 5.39 -2.83
C THR A 64 -1.13 4.79 -3.16
N MET A 65 -2.08 4.91 -2.24
CA MET A 65 -3.42 4.35 -2.45
C MET A 65 -4.30 5.25 -3.32
N THR A 66 -4.05 6.56 -3.31
CA THR A 66 -4.86 7.56 -4.02
C THR A 66 -3.99 8.62 -4.67
N ALA A 67 -4.51 9.30 -5.69
CA ALA A 67 -3.85 10.49 -6.26
C ALA A 67 -3.64 11.60 -5.21
N GLY A 68 -4.55 11.74 -4.25
CA GLY A 68 -4.40 12.68 -3.13
C GLY A 68 -3.21 12.34 -2.22
N HIS A 69 -2.97 11.06 -1.96
CA HIS A 69 -1.78 10.60 -1.23
C HIS A 69 -0.51 10.89 -2.04
N LYS A 70 -0.49 10.59 -3.35
CA LYS A 70 0.62 10.93 -4.24
C LYS A 70 0.95 12.42 -4.20
N ASN A 71 -0.06 13.29 -4.35
CA ASN A 71 0.14 14.73 -4.30
C ASN A 71 0.69 15.20 -2.94
N THR A 72 0.21 14.60 -1.84
CA THR A 72 0.73 14.90 -0.50
C THR A 72 2.21 14.52 -0.37
N VAL A 73 2.59 13.33 -0.84
CA VAL A 73 4.00 12.87 -0.84
C VAL A 73 4.86 13.85 -1.64
N LEU A 74 4.45 14.20 -2.86
CA LEU A 74 5.24 15.08 -3.75
C LEU A 74 5.30 16.53 -3.25
N SER A 75 4.27 17.01 -2.57
CA SER A 75 4.30 18.32 -1.93
C SER A 75 5.30 18.38 -0.78
N MET A 76 5.52 17.28 -0.06
CA MET A 76 6.47 17.20 1.05
C MET A 76 7.88 16.81 0.59
N PHE A 77 7.98 15.98 -0.45
CA PHE A 77 9.22 15.43 -0.98
C PHE A 77 9.22 15.48 -2.52
N PRO A 78 9.43 16.66 -3.13
CA PRO A 78 9.41 16.81 -4.59
C PRO A 78 10.41 15.90 -5.30
N ASP A 79 11.58 15.66 -4.70
CA ASP A 79 12.65 14.82 -5.27
C ASP A 79 12.25 13.33 -5.40
N ALA A 80 11.10 12.91 -4.87
CA ALA A 80 10.59 11.55 -4.97
C ALA A 80 9.66 11.33 -6.18
N GLU A 81 9.51 12.31 -7.08
CA GLU A 81 8.61 12.26 -8.25
C GLU A 81 8.81 11.00 -9.10
N ASP A 82 10.04 10.72 -9.50
CA ASP A 82 10.38 9.60 -10.41
C ASP A 82 10.07 8.22 -9.83
N LYS A 83 9.87 8.13 -8.51
CA LYS A 83 9.60 6.87 -7.81
C LYS A 83 8.24 6.81 -7.13
N THR A 84 7.41 7.85 -7.26
CA THR A 84 6.11 7.92 -6.58
C THR A 84 4.96 7.69 -7.56
N PHE A 85 4.22 6.62 -7.31
CA PHE A 85 3.07 6.22 -8.11
C PHE A 85 1.86 5.91 -7.22
N THR A 86 0.65 5.93 -7.75
CA THR A 86 -0.49 5.21 -7.21
C THR A 86 -0.35 3.73 -7.52
N LEU A 87 -0.89 2.86 -6.66
CA LEU A 87 -0.81 1.43 -6.89
C LEU A 87 -1.45 1.02 -8.22
N LYS A 88 -2.61 1.61 -8.54
CA LYS A 88 -3.33 1.33 -9.79
C LYS A 88 -2.58 1.86 -11.00
N GLU A 89 -2.02 3.09 -10.97
CA GLU A 89 -1.28 3.60 -12.13
C GLU A 89 -0.04 2.76 -12.42
N PHE A 90 0.66 2.30 -11.37
CA PHE A 90 1.82 1.44 -11.50
C PHE A 90 1.44 0.03 -12.01
N ALA A 91 0.23 -0.44 -11.68
CA ALA A 91 -0.35 -1.66 -12.23
C ALA A 91 -0.86 -1.50 -13.68
N GLY A 92 -0.87 -0.29 -14.25
CA GLY A 92 -1.43 -0.02 -15.58
C GLY A 92 -2.95 0.16 -15.59
N ALA A 93 -3.57 0.41 -14.44
CA ALA A 93 -4.99 0.68 -14.26
C ALA A 93 -5.23 2.13 -13.83
N ALA A 94 -6.45 2.64 -14.07
CA ALA A 94 -6.84 3.97 -13.62
C ALA A 94 -7.62 3.93 -12.30
N GLY A 95 -7.59 5.05 -11.57
CA GLY A 95 -8.38 5.26 -10.36
C GLY A 95 -7.61 4.99 -9.06
N ASP A 96 -8.34 5.06 -7.95
CA ASP A 96 -7.81 4.99 -6.59
C ASP A 96 -8.22 3.70 -5.88
N ILE A 97 -7.49 3.33 -4.83
CA ILE A 97 -7.91 2.36 -3.82
C ILE A 97 -8.57 3.14 -2.69
N ILE A 98 -9.84 2.82 -2.41
CA ILE A 98 -10.62 3.50 -1.37
C ILE A 98 -10.05 3.14 0.00
N ASP A 99 -9.92 4.13 0.90
CA ASP A 99 -9.59 3.89 2.30
C ASP A 99 -10.83 3.38 3.06
N PRO A 100 -10.78 2.16 3.64
CA PRO A 100 -11.91 1.59 4.37
C PRO A 100 -12.07 2.16 5.79
N TYR A 101 -11.17 3.03 6.26
CA TYR A 101 -11.13 3.49 7.65
C TYR A 101 -12.48 4.03 8.16
N GLY A 102 -12.92 3.52 9.32
CA GLY A 102 -14.19 3.90 9.95
C GLY A 102 -15.45 3.30 9.31
N GLY A 103 -15.31 2.58 8.19
CA GLY A 103 -16.42 1.92 7.51
C GLY A 103 -16.76 0.52 8.05
N PRO A 104 -17.86 -0.08 7.57
CA PRO A 104 -18.22 -1.46 7.89
C PRO A 104 -17.23 -2.45 7.27
N VAL A 105 -17.16 -3.66 7.84
CA VAL A 105 -16.21 -4.71 7.41
C VAL A 105 -16.30 -5.05 5.91
N GLU A 106 -17.47 -4.91 5.28
CA GLU A 106 -17.62 -5.15 3.84
C GLU A 106 -16.78 -4.20 2.99
N ILE A 107 -16.57 -2.95 3.42
CA ILE A 107 -15.69 -2.01 2.71
C ILE A 107 -14.23 -2.48 2.82
N TYR A 108 -13.83 -3.04 3.96
CA TYR A 108 -12.51 -3.64 4.11
C TYR A 108 -12.32 -4.85 3.20
N ARG A 109 -13.34 -5.71 3.03
CA ARG A 109 -13.29 -6.85 2.10
C ARG A 109 -13.18 -6.40 0.65
N ASN A 110 -13.95 -5.39 0.25
CA ASN A 110 -13.86 -4.81 -1.09
C ASN A 110 -12.47 -4.17 -1.32
N THR A 111 -11.96 -3.44 -0.33
CA THR A 111 -10.59 -2.87 -0.38
C THR A 111 -9.55 -3.97 -0.52
N PHE A 112 -9.69 -5.07 0.22
CA PHE A 112 -8.78 -6.22 0.14
C PHE A 112 -8.77 -6.83 -1.26
N LYS A 113 -9.96 -6.99 -1.87
CA LYS A 113 -10.08 -7.49 -3.24
C LYS A 113 -9.40 -6.54 -4.23
N ASP A 114 -9.70 -5.25 -4.17
CA ASP A 114 -9.11 -4.23 -5.04
C ASP A 114 -7.58 -4.16 -4.91
N LEU A 115 -7.06 -4.25 -3.68
CA LEU A 115 -5.62 -4.29 -3.42
C LEU A 115 -4.97 -5.55 -4.00
N THR A 116 -5.59 -6.70 -3.82
CA THR A 116 -5.07 -7.98 -4.30
C THR A 116 -4.98 -7.98 -5.82
N GLU A 117 -6.06 -7.55 -6.50
CA GLU A 117 -6.10 -7.44 -7.95
C GLU A 117 -5.04 -6.47 -8.48
N ALA A 118 -4.93 -5.26 -7.90
CA ALA A 118 -3.95 -4.28 -8.33
C ALA A 118 -2.49 -4.74 -8.09
N ILE A 119 -2.22 -5.42 -6.97
CA ILE A 119 -0.91 -6.01 -6.68
C ILE A 119 -0.57 -7.10 -7.70
N GLU A 120 -1.53 -7.96 -8.05
CA GLU A 120 -1.30 -9.04 -9.03
C GLU A 120 -1.01 -8.49 -10.42
N GLN A 121 -1.79 -7.50 -10.88
CA GLN A 121 -1.55 -6.80 -12.14
C GLN A 121 -0.19 -6.12 -12.18
N MET A 122 0.18 -5.43 -11.10
CA MET A 122 1.51 -4.83 -10.93
C MET A 122 2.62 -5.87 -11.09
N LEU A 123 2.53 -6.99 -10.37
CA LEU A 123 3.58 -8.02 -10.40
C LEU A 123 3.71 -8.67 -11.78
N ASP A 124 2.59 -8.88 -12.47
CA ASP A 124 2.56 -9.41 -13.82
C ASP A 124 3.21 -8.48 -14.84
N ARG A 125 3.10 -7.17 -14.62
CA ARG A 125 3.73 -6.14 -15.45
C ARG A 125 5.23 -6.04 -15.18
N VAL A 126 5.66 -6.10 -13.92
CA VAL A 126 7.10 -6.09 -13.57
C VAL A 126 7.84 -7.32 -14.09
N LYS A 127 7.18 -8.49 -14.15
CA LYS A 127 7.77 -9.72 -14.73
C LYS A 127 7.89 -9.71 -16.26
N ARG A 128 7.17 -8.81 -16.93
CA ARG A 128 7.18 -8.63 -18.38
C ARG A 128 7.82 -7.28 -18.70
N PRO A 129 9.15 -7.16 -18.63
CA PRO A 129 9.80 -5.96 -19.12
C PRO A 129 9.49 -5.83 -20.61
N ASP A 130 8.98 -4.66 -21.00
CA ASP A 130 8.78 -4.27 -22.41
C ASP A 130 10.10 -4.35 -23.20
#